data_AF-A0A0G2J919-F1
#
_entry.id   AF-A0A0G2J919-F1
#
_cell.length_a   1.000
_cell.length_b   1.000
_cell.length_c   1.000
_cell.angle_alpha   90.00
_cell.angle_beta   90.00
_cell.angle_gamma   90.00
#
_symmetry.space_group_name_H-M   'P 1'
#
loop_
_entity.id
_entity.type
_entity.pdbx_description
1 polymer ?
#
loop_
_entity_poly.entity_id
_entity_poly.type
_entity_poly.pdbx_seq_one_letter_code
_entity_poly.pdbx_strand_id
1 'polypeptide(L)'
;MTPLAILALFLASASANGTPPRQYQPCGGHVINPKPCPRGYVCIDDPRKPGCGMACDIPGICIKSQFCGGIAGIQCPEGKKCYDDPRDTCDLKKGGADCGGICL
;
A
#
# COMPACT_ATOMS: atom_id res chain seq x y z
N MET A 1 14.08 27.08 53.54
CA MET A 1 13.21 27.67 52.51
C MET A 1 13.67 27.11 51.17
N THR A 2 13.02 26.03 50.75
CA THR A 2 13.18 25.23 49.51
C THR A 2 12.76 26.04 48.26
N PRO A 3 12.94 25.57 47.00
CA PRO A 3 13.38 24.23 46.57
C PRO A 3 14.40 24.14 45.40
N LEU A 4 15.11 23.02 45.41
CA LEU A 4 15.41 22.10 44.31
C LEU A 4 15.23 22.59 42.85
N ALA A 5 16.36 22.83 42.16
CA ALA A 5 16.42 22.83 40.70
C ALA A 5 16.53 21.37 40.20
N ILE A 6 15.38 20.72 40.02
CA ILE A 6 15.26 19.42 39.34
C ILE A 6 15.42 19.69 37.85
N LEU A 7 16.61 19.44 37.31
CA LEU A 7 16.86 19.42 35.88
C LEU A 7 16.15 18.19 35.30
N ALA A 8 14.89 18.36 34.92
CA ALA A 8 14.13 17.35 34.21
C ALA A 8 14.81 17.07 32.86
N LEU A 9 15.53 15.95 32.76
CA LEU A 9 15.81 15.33 31.47
C LEU A 9 14.45 14.92 30.90
N PHE A 10 13.91 15.79 30.04
CA PHE A 10 12.77 15.48 29.20
C PHE A 10 13.14 14.26 28.34
N LEU A 11 12.66 13.09 28.76
CA LEU A 11 12.55 11.93 27.89
C LEU A 11 11.69 12.36 26.71
N ALA A 12 12.33 12.63 25.57
CA ALA A 12 11.63 12.79 24.31
C ALA A 12 10.92 11.46 24.02
N SER A 13 9.63 11.39 24.37
CA SER A 13 8.77 10.32 23.92
C SER A 13 8.67 10.44 22.39
N ALA A 14 9.46 9.65 21.68
CA ALA A 14 9.23 9.39 20.26
C ALA A 14 7.88 8.71 20.15
N SER A 15 6.84 9.51 19.96
CA SER A 15 5.50 9.02 19.63
C SER A 15 5.59 8.49 18.21
N ALA A 16 5.86 7.19 18.08
CA ALA A 16 5.63 6.45 16.86
C ALA A 16 4.10 6.39 16.65
N ASN A 17 3.52 7.51 16.19
CA ASN A 17 2.23 7.49 15.52
C ASN A 17 2.45 6.69 14.24
N GLY A 18 2.38 5.36 14.36
CA GLY A 18 2.23 4.46 13.24
C GLY A 18 1.05 4.97 12.45
N THR A 19 1.33 5.65 11.34
CA THR A 19 0.29 6.08 10.42
C THR A 19 -0.46 4.82 10.06
N PRO A 20 -1.78 4.72 10.36
CA PRO A 20 -2.54 3.53 10.03
C PRO A 20 -2.28 3.26 8.54
N PRO A 21 -1.89 2.03 8.15
CA PRO A 21 -1.52 1.73 6.78
C PRO A 21 -2.62 2.26 5.89
N ARG A 22 -2.27 3.14 4.93
CA ARG A 22 -3.26 3.92 4.16
C ARG A 22 -4.40 2.99 3.75
N GLN A 23 -5.57 3.19 4.36
CA GLN A 23 -6.70 2.32 4.10
C GLN A 23 -7.21 2.68 2.71
N TYR A 24 -6.87 1.85 1.74
CA TYR A 24 -7.40 1.97 0.38
C TYR A 24 -8.91 1.72 0.41
N GLN A 25 -9.67 2.53 -0.33
CA GLN A 25 -11.11 2.31 -0.46
C GLN A 25 -11.33 0.94 -1.12
N PRO A 26 -12.21 0.08 -0.58
CA PRO A 26 -12.55 -1.17 -1.23
C PRO A 26 -13.35 -0.93 -2.51
N CYS A 27 -13.17 -1.80 -3.50
CA CYS A 27 -13.90 -1.76 -4.77
C CYS A 27 -14.09 -3.17 -5.33
N GLY A 28 -14.99 -3.31 -6.30
CA GLY A 28 -15.28 -4.62 -6.91
C GLY A 28 -15.87 -5.63 -5.91
N GLY A 29 -15.71 -6.91 -6.23
CA GLY A 29 -16.27 -8.05 -5.49
C GLY A 29 -17.81 -8.17 -5.60
N HIS A 30 -18.35 -9.29 -5.12
CA HIS A 30 -19.79 -9.54 -5.09
C HIS A 30 -20.45 -8.91 -3.86
N VAL A 31 -20.49 -7.58 -3.81
CA VAL A 31 -21.12 -6.80 -2.73
C VAL A 31 -22.48 -6.23 -3.16
N ILE A 32 -23.41 -6.07 -2.22
CA ILE A 32 -24.77 -5.56 -2.48
C ILE A 32 -24.76 -4.15 -3.09
N ASN A 33 -23.82 -3.30 -2.65
CA ASN A 33 -23.67 -1.93 -3.13
C ASN A 33 -22.19 -1.62 -3.46
N PRO A 34 -21.72 -2.01 -4.65
CA PRO A 34 -20.33 -1.78 -5.04
C PRO A 34 -20.09 -0.29 -5.27
N LYS A 35 -19.18 0.29 -4.48
CA LYS A 35 -18.76 1.68 -4.68
C LYS A 35 -17.69 1.75 -5.77
N PRO A 36 -17.88 2.57 -6.82
CA PRO A 36 -16.83 2.80 -7.79
C PRO A 36 -15.66 3.55 -7.16
N CYS A 37 -14.48 3.41 -7.75
CA CYS A 37 -13.34 4.20 -7.33
C CYS A 37 -13.53 5.69 -7.65
N PRO A 38 -12.95 6.60 -6.85
CA PRO A 38 -12.91 8.01 -7.16
C PRO A 38 -12.27 8.28 -8.53
N ARG A 39 -12.54 9.45 -9.11
CA ARG A 39 -11.97 9.83 -10.41
C ARG A 39 -10.44 9.79 -10.35
N GLY A 40 -9.82 9.15 -11.34
CA GLY A 40 -8.36 8.99 -11.44
C GLY A 40 -7.79 7.84 -10.61
N TYR A 41 -8.64 7.03 -9.99
CA TYR A 41 -8.27 5.78 -9.32
C TYR A 41 -8.75 4.58 -10.14
N VAL A 42 -8.04 3.48 -10.00
CA VAL A 42 -8.34 2.21 -10.67
C VAL A 42 -8.62 1.16 -9.60
N CYS A 43 -9.54 0.25 -9.88
CA CYS A 43 -9.81 -0.89 -9.02
C CYS A 43 -8.91 -2.06 -9.41
N ILE A 44 -8.17 -2.63 -8.45
CA ILE A 44 -7.32 -3.80 -8.64
C ILE A 44 -7.47 -4.77 -7.47
N ASP A 45 -7.03 -6.01 -7.65
CA ASP A 45 -6.80 -6.92 -6.53
C ASP A 45 -5.76 -6.34 -5.57
N ASP A 46 -5.93 -6.56 -4.27
CA ASP A 46 -4.94 -6.12 -3.27
C ASP A 46 -3.70 -7.03 -3.34
N PRO A 47 -2.57 -6.57 -3.92
CA PRO A 47 -1.37 -7.40 -4.09
C PRO A 47 -0.71 -7.77 -2.76
N ARG A 48 -1.12 -7.12 -1.66
CA ARG A 48 -0.66 -7.44 -0.30
C ARG A 48 -1.36 -8.68 0.25
N LYS A 49 -2.47 -9.09 -0.36
CA LYS A 49 -3.27 -10.25 0.05
C LYS A 49 -3.14 -11.34 -1.02
N PRO A 50 -2.41 -12.44 -0.74
CA PRO A 50 -2.33 -13.55 -1.67
C PRO A 50 -3.70 -14.24 -1.79
N GLY A 51 -3.98 -14.82 -2.95
CA GLY A 51 -5.21 -15.56 -3.22
C GLY A 51 -5.73 -15.28 -4.63
N CYS A 52 -6.99 -15.64 -4.88
CA CYS A 52 -7.69 -15.39 -6.14
C CYS A 52 -8.32 -14.00 -6.25
N GLY A 53 -8.20 -13.15 -5.23
CA GLY A 53 -8.68 -11.76 -5.26
C GLY A 53 -10.18 -11.65 -5.55
N MET A 54 -10.54 -10.67 -6.37
CA MET A 54 -11.90 -10.39 -6.82
C MET A 54 -12.53 -11.56 -7.57
N ALA A 55 -11.75 -12.51 -8.11
CA ALA A 55 -12.31 -13.73 -8.72
C ALA A 55 -12.94 -14.69 -7.69
N CYS A 56 -12.59 -14.55 -6.40
CA CYS A 56 -13.22 -15.25 -5.28
C CYS A 56 -13.98 -14.29 -4.36
N ASP A 57 -14.54 -13.22 -4.92
CA ASP A 57 -15.35 -12.22 -4.23
C ASP A 57 -14.65 -11.47 -3.09
N ILE A 58 -13.31 -11.53 -3.03
CA ILE A 58 -12.52 -10.69 -2.13
C ILE A 58 -12.51 -9.27 -2.72
N PRO A 59 -12.87 -8.22 -1.97
CA PRO A 59 -12.86 -6.86 -2.50
C PRO A 59 -11.43 -6.44 -2.88
N GLY A 60 -11.32 -5.77 -4.02
CA GLY A 60 -10.13 -5.07 -4.45
C GLY A 60 -9.93 -3.74 -3.72
N ILE A 61 -8.91 -3.00 -4.15
CA ILE A 61 -8.54 -1.69 -3.61
C ILE A 61 -8.49 -0.62 -4.71
N CYS A 62 -8.98 0.58 -4.40
CA CYS A 62 -8.86 1.74 -5.27
C CYS A 62 -7.49 2.39 -5.12
N ILE A 63 -6.68 2.35 -6.17
CA ILE A 63 -5.33 2.91 -6.16
C ILE A 63 -5.14 3.99 -7.22
N LYS A 64 -4.22 4.93 -6.98
CA LYS A 64 -3.66 5.75 -8.05
C LYS A 64 -2.45 5.01 -8.61
N SER A 65 -2.58 4.48 -9.83
CA SER A 65 -1.54 3.67 -10.46
C SER A 65 -0.24 4.46 -10.56
N GLN A 66 0.81 3.93 -9.94
CA GLN A 66 2.16 4.50 -9.95
C GLN A 66 3.15 3.37 -10.14
N PHE A 67 3.84 3.39 -11.28
CA PHE A 67 4.79 2.35 -11.65
C PHE A 67 6.00 2.32 -10.71
N CYS A 68 6.52 1.13 -10.45
CA CYS A 68 7.80 0.86 -9.80
C CYS A 68 8.42 -0.42 -10.36
N GLY A 69 9.66 -0.71 -9.97
CA GLY A 69 10.39 -1.89 -10.44
C GLY A 69 10.82 -1.74 -11.90
N GLY A 70 10.68 -2.82 -12.67
CA GLY A 70 11.22 -2.91 -14.01
C GLY A 70 12.74 -3.07 -14.05
N ILE A 71 13.31 -3.20 -15.26
CA ILE A 71 14.77 -3.21 -15.52
C ILE A 71 15.47 -2.04 -14.83
N ALA A 72 14.81 -0.89 -14.79
CA ALA A 72 15.34 0.35 -14.22
C ALA A 72 15.28 0.41 -12.67
N GLY A 73 14.63 -0.57 -12.01
CA GLY A 73 14.52 -0.61 -10.55
C GLY A 73 13.84 0.65 -9.97
N ILE A 74 12.78 1.14 -10.63
CA ILE A 74 12.13 2.41 -10.27
C ILE A 74 11.58 2.32 -8.84
N GLN A 75 12.00 3.26 -8.00
CA GLN A 75 11.61 3.29 -6.59
C GLN A 75 10.25 3.96 -6.38
N CYS A 76 9.55 3.51 -5.34
CA CYS A 76 8.34 4.16 -4.88
C CYS A 76 8.65 5.44 -4.08
N PRO A 77 7.72 6.41 -4.05
CA PRO A 77 7.85 7.57 -3.17
C PRO A 77 7.83 7.12 -1.71
N GLU A 78 8.27 8.01 -0.83
CA GLU A 78 8.41 7.73 0.60
C GLU A 78 7.11 7.17 1.23
N GLY A 79 7.29 6.14 2.06
CA GLY A 79 6.20 5.47 2.77
C GLY A 79 5.37 4.51 1.91
N LYS A 80 5.82 4.20 0.68
CA LYS A 80 5.21 3.18 -0.17
C LYS A 80 6.17 2.04 -0.48
N LYS A 81 5.62 0.87 -0.78
CA LYS A 81 6.36 -0.31 -1.22
C LYS A 81 5.92 -0.71 -2.62
N CYS A 82 6.86 -1.23 -3.40
CA CYS A 82 6.58 -1.78 -4.71
C CYS A 82 6.00 -3.19 -4.58
N TYR A 83 4.87 -3.43 -5.23
CA TYR A 83 4.22 -4.73 -5.35
C TYR A 83 4.00 -5.09 -6.81
N ASP A 84 3.96 -6.37 -7.13
CA ASP A 84 3.61 -6.87 -8.45
C ASP A 84 2.25 -6.33 -8.92
N ASP A 85 2.11 -5.95 -10.20
CA ASP A 85 0.82 -5.47 -10.71
C ASP A 85 -0.06 -6.67 -11.08
N PRO A 86 -1.14 -6.97 -10.34
CA PRO A 86 -1.96 -8.16 -10.59
C PRO A 86 -2.73 -8.12 -11.93
N ARG A 87 -2.67 -6.99 -12.65
CA ARG A 87 -3.26 -6.83 -13.99
C ARG A 87 -2.32 -7.24 -15.10
N ASP A 88 -1.03 -7.38 -14.83
CA ASP A 88 -0.07 -7.80 -15.83
C ASP A 88 0.11 -9.32 -15.85
N THR A 89 0.73 -9.82 -16.92
CA THR A 89 1.05 -11.24 -17.07
C THR A 89 2.51 -11.52 -16.68
N CYS A 90 3.18 -10.55 -16.04
CA CYS A 90 4.60 -10.57 -15.73
C CYS A 90 4.81 -11.14 -14.31
N ASP A 91 4.73 -12.45 -14.20
CA ASP A 91 4.88 -13.13 -12.91
C ASP A 91 6.34 -13.12 -12.44
N LEU A 92 6.64 -12.38 -11.35
CA LEU A 92 7.95 -12.34 -10.69
C LEU A 92 8.53 -13.74 -10.38
N LYS A 93 7.68 -14.76 -10.17
CA LYS A 93 8.11 -16.15 -9.89
C LYS A 93 8.46 -16.94 -11.15
N LYS A 94 8.17 -16.43 -12.34
CA LYS A 94 8.38 -17.12 -13.64
C LYS A 94 9.40 -16.46 -14.55
N GLY A 95 10.26 -15.58 -14.01
CA GLY A 95 11.53 -15.22 -14.68
C GLY A 95 11.69 -13.76 -15.11
N GLY A 96 10.99 -12.81 -14.48
CA GLY A 96 11.25 -11.39 -14.73
C GLY A 96 11.80 -10.67 -13.50
N ALA A 97 13.12 -10.61 -13.34
CA ALA A 97 13.75 -9.60 -12.47
C ALA A 97 13.41 -8.15 -12.91
N ASP A 98 12.83 -8.05 -14.11
CA ASP A 98 12.50 -6.86 -14.88
C ASP A 98 11.00 -6.53 -14.89
N CYS A 99 10.17 -7.24 -14.11
CA CYS A 99 8.74 -6.98 -14.08
C CYS A 99 8.42 -5.65 -13.37
N GLY A 100 7.48 -4.93 -13.96
CA GLY A 100 6.93 -3.72 -13.38
C GLY A 100 6.03 -4.02 -12.20
N GLY A 101 5.79 -3.01 -11.39
CA GLY A 101 4.90 -3.10 -10.25
C GLY A 101 4.17 -1.79 -9.99
N ILE A 102 3.44 -1.76 -8.90
CA ILE A 102 2.65 -0.64 -8.43
C ILE A 102 3.00 -0.24 -6.99
N CYS A 103 3.10 1.06 -6.75
CA CYS A 103 3.40 1.60 -5.43
C CYS A 103 2.16 1.69 -4.53
N LEU A 104 2.21 0.98 -3.40
CA LEU A 104 1.18 1.00 -2.35
C LEU A 104 1.72 1.49 -1.00
#